data_AF-A0A7S8IE95-F1
#
_entry.id   AF-A0A7S8IE95-F1
#
_cell.length_a   1.000
_cell.length_b   1.000
_cell.length_c   1.000
_cell.angle_alpha   90.00
_cell.angle_beta   90.00
_cell.angle_gamma   90.00
#
_symmetry.space_group_name_H-M   'P 1'
#
loop_
_entity.id
_entity.type
_entity.pdbx_description
1 polymer ?
#
loop_
_entity_poly.entity_id
_entity_poly.type
_entity_poly.pdbx_seq_one_letter_code
_entity_poly.pdbx_strand_id
1 'polypeptide(L)'
;MKKTFITIFFLVISIMALSLSSLFVQAQTDGRINVVGHFGGDTLYCDETDGCTLLNEHGEFLWNVPQATIEETFTMACEDGFSYDIEAGWGTYGPSVLHVSCYEGYEPTLTLKAFDEHGKINEIQFPQDYSPAMPAVAPATSTAVPTTTVVPTNTPAPTNTPAPTNTPVPTNTPTPPPSTCPTSLTMICIP
;
A
#
# COMPACT_ATOMS: atom_id res chain seq x y z
N MET A 1 -38.57 53.81 5.31
CA MET A 1 -37.40 53.38 6.10
C MET A 1 -37.51 51.96 6.67
N LYS A 2 -38.65 51.54 7.26
CA LYS A 2 -38.82 50.18 7.82
C LYS A 2 -38.66 49.01 6.81
N LYS A 3 -39.14 49.16 5.57
CA LYS A 3 -39.09 48.08 4.57
C LYS A 3 -37.67 47.80 4.07
N THR A 4 -36.87 48.84 3.85
CA THR A 4 -35.48 48.73 3.38
C THR A 4 -34.56 48.05 4.41
N PHE A 5 -34.81 48.27 5.69
CA PHE A 5 -34.04 47.68 6.78
C PHE A 5 -34.26 46.16 6.90
N ILE A 6 -35.50 45.71 6.65
CA ILE A 6 -35.85 44.28 6.67
C ILE A 6 -35.17 43.56 5.50
N THR A 7 -35.16 44.15 4.30
CA THR A 7 -34.55 43.52 3.12
C THR A 7 -33.04 43.35 3.27
N ILE A 8 -32.35 44.35 3.85
CA ILE A 8 -30.91 44.27 4.10
C ILE A 8 -30.59 43.21 5.16
N PHE A 9 -31.40 43.11 6.20
CA PHE A 9 -31.21 42.12 7.26
C PHE A 9 -31.32 40.66 6.75
N PHE A 10 -32.31 40.38 5.89
CA PHE A 10 -32.43 39.06 5.26
C PHE A 10 -31.26 38.76 4.29
N LEU A 11 -30.80 39.75 3.53
CA LEU A 11 -29.63 39.59 2.65
C LEU A 11 -28.37 39.22 3.45
N VAL A 12 -28.11 39.91 4.57
CA VAL A 12 -26.94 39.65 5.43
C VAL A 12 -27.02 38.27 6.08
N ILE A 13 -28.21 37.83 6.53
CA ILE A 13 -28.40 36.48 7.08
C ILE A 13 -28.18 35.41 6.01
N SER A 14 -28.67 35.61 4.79
CA SER A 14 -28.44 34.66 3.69
C SER A 14 -26.95 34.57 3.30
N ILE A 15 -26.22 35.69 3.31
CA ILE A 15 -24.78 35.70 3.04
C ILE A 15 -24.00 35.01 4.17
N MET A 16 -24.36 35.24 5.44
CA MET A 16 -23.74 34.53 6.56
C MET A 16 -24.04 33.03 6.52
N ALA A 17 -25.27 32.62 6.19
CA ALA A 17 -25.64 31.21 6.08
C ALA A 17 -24.89 30.49 4.95
N LEU A 18 -24.64 31.17 3.82
CA LEU A 18 -23.81 30.62 2.72
C LEU A 18 -22.33 30.49 3.09
N SER A 19 -21.83 31.32 4.00
CA SER A 19 -20.43 31.28 4.45
C SER A 19 -20.14 30.24 5.53
N LEU A 20 -21.17 29.74 6.24
CA LEU A 20 -21.01 28.68 7.24
C LEU A 20 -20.96 27.27 6.65
N SER A 21 -21.44 27.07 5.40
CA SER A 21 -21.39 25.75 4.74
C SER A 21 -20.02 25.37 4.16
N SER A 22 -19.06 26.30 4.06
CA SER A 22 -17.70 26.03 3.56
C SER A 22 -16.69 25.65 4.66
N LEU A 23 -17.12 25.52 5.91
CA LEU A 23 -16.28 25.08 7.04
C LEU A 23 -16.31 23.57 7.28
N PHE A 24 -17.10 22.82 6.51
CA PHE A 24 -16.93 21.38 6.44
C PHE A 24 -15.66 21.10 5.65
N VAL A 25 -14.61 20.78 6.40
CA VAL A 25 -13.37 20.12 5.99
C VAL A 25 -13.53 19.53 4.59
N GLN A 26 -13.05 20.25 3.57
CA GLN A 26 -12.78 19.63 2.28
C GLN A 26 -11.63 18.66 2.55
N ALA A 27 -11.97 17.42 2.91
CA ALA A 27 -11.09 16.29 2.68
C ALA A 27 -10.60 16.46 1.25
N GLN A 28 -9.29 16.63 1.06
CA GLN A 28 -8.73 17.08 -0.20
C GLN A 28 -9.27 16.19 -1.34
N THR A 29 -10.17 16.73 -2.16
CA THR A 29 -10.73 16.03 -3.32
C THR A 29 -9.75 16.14 -4.49
N ASP A 30 -8.45 16.10 -4.21
CA ASP A 30 -7.41 16.10 -5.24
C ASP A 30 -7.24 14.73 -5.87
N GLY A 31 -7.97 13.71 -5.40
CA GLY A 31 -7.97 12.35 -5.94
C GLY A 31 -6.99 11.41 -5.23
N ARG A 32 -6.28 11.89 -4.20
CA ARG A 32 -5.36 11.07 -3.42
C ARG A 32 -6.12 10.10 -2.54
N ILE A 33 -5.64 8.87 -2.50
CA ILE A 33 -6.25 7.84 -1.66
C ILE A 33 -5.53 7.69 -0.31
N ASN A 34 -4.24 8.04 -0.24
CA ASN A 34 -3.38 7.92 0.95
C ASN A 34 -3.43 9.13 1.90
N VAL A 35 -4.62 9.66 2.20
CA VAL A 35 -4.79 10.93 2.93
C VAL A 35 -4.35 10.91 4.40
N VAL A 36 -4.17 9.72 5.00
CA VAL A 36 -3.90 9.58 6.46
C VAL A 36 -2.46 9.20 6.78
N GLY A 37 -1.72 8.59 5.86
CA GLY A 37 -0.37 8.09 6.16
C GLY A 37 0.73 8.96 5.60
N HIS A 38 1.82 9.01 6.36
CA HIS A 38 3.01 9.76 6.02
C HIS A 38 3.97 8.86 5.28
N PHE A 39 4.18 9.12 3.99
CA PHE A 39 5.21 8.45 3.18
C PHE A 39 6.25 9.47 2.73
N GLY A 40 6.65 10.36 3.64
CA GLY A 40 7.56 11.46 3.34
C GLY A 40 7.03 12.43 2.28
N GLY A 41 5.70 12.61 2.20
CA GLY A 41 5.06 13.46 1.20
C GLY A 41 4.72 12.76 -0.13
N ASP A 42 5.14 11.50 -0.31
CA ASP A 42 4.70 10.70 -1.46
C ASP A 42 3.18 10.53 -1.45
N THR A 43 2.62 10.62 -2.64
CA THR A 43 1.20 10.71 -2.88
C THR A 43 0.78 9.58 -3.80
N LEU A 44 -0.25 8.81 -3.40
CA LEU A 44 -0.80 7.71 -4.18
C LEU A 44 -2.17 8.10 -4.77
N TYR A 45 -2.28 7.97 -6.09
CA TYR A 45 -3.53 8.06 -6.84
C TYR A 45 -3.83 6.68 -7.41
N CYS A 46 -5.06 6.19 -7.25
CA CYS A 46 -5.50 4.97 -7.92
C CYS A 46 -6.87 5.16 -8.57
N ASP A 47 -7.04 4.61 -9.76
CA ASP A 47 -8.33 4.54 -10.45
C ASP A 47 -8.44 3.27 -11.31
N GLU A 48 -9.67 2.95 -11.73
CA GLU A 48 -9.98 1.75 -12.52
C GLU A 48 -9.50 1.82 -13.99
N THR A 49 -8.89 2.93 -14.41
CA THR A 49 -8.41 3.12 -15.80
C THR A 49 -6.90 2.95 -15.90
N ASP A 50 -6.15 3.71 -15.09
CA ASP A 50 -4.70 3.80 -15.13
C ASP A 50 -4.01 2.94 -14.07
N GLY A 51 -4.75 2.47 -13.05
CA GLY A 51 -4.20 1.74 -11.91
C GLY A 51 -3.66 2.69 -10.85
N CYS A 52 -2.56 2.31 -10.18
CA CYS A 52 -2.01 3.07 -9.05
C CYS A 52 -0.72 3.80 -9.42
N THR A 53 -0.72 5.12 -9.31
CA THR A 53 0.42 6.00 -9.58
C THR A 53 0.92 6.66 -8.29
N LEU A 54 2.22 6.57 -8.04
CA LEU A 54 2.88 7.29 -6.95
C LEU A 54 3.63 8.51 -7.49
N LEU A 55 3.37 9.66 -6.89
CA LEU A 55 4.09 10.91 -7.12
C LEU A 55 4.84 11.32 -5.85
N ASN A 56 5.95 12.04 -5.99
CA ASN A 56 6.64 12.62 -4.83
C ASN A 56 5.94 13.90 -4.32
N GLU A 57 6.50 14.52 -3.27
CA GLU A 57 5.97 15.75 -2.66
C GLU A 57 5.88 16.96 -3.62
N HIS A 58 6.62 16.92 -4.74
CA HIS A 58 6.62 17.94 -5.78
C HIS A 58 5.67 17.62 -6.95
N GLY A 59 4.98 16.47 -6.89
CA GLY A 59 4.11 15.98 -7.95
C GLY A 59 4.85 15.31 -9.11
N GLU A 60 6.14 14.96 -8.94
CA GLU A 60 6.92 14.26 -9.95
C GLU A 60 6.60 12.76 -9.92
N PHE A 61 6.52 12.16 -11.11
CA PHE A 61 6.25 10.73 -11.27
C PHE A 61 7.37 9.87 -10.69
N LEU A 62 6.99 8.90 -9.84
CA LEU A 62 7.90 7.88 -9.31
C LEU A 62 7.67 6.54 -10.01
N TRP A 63 6.44 6.03 -9.97
CA TRP A 63 6.05 4.79 -10.64
C TRP A 63 4.54 4.70 -10.84
N ASN A 64 4.13 3.74 -11.69
CA ASN A 64 2.74 3.33 -11.87
C ASN A 64 2.66 1.80 -11.96
N VAL A 65 1.67 1.23 -11.26
CA VAL A 65 1.25 -0.16 -11.43
C VAL A 65 -0.06 -0.15 -12.23
N PRO A 66 -0.08 -0.70 -13.46
CA PRO A 66 -1.27 -0.69 -14.30
C PRO A 66 -2.46 -1.42 -13.67
N GLN A 67 -3.67 -0.94 -13.93
CA GLN A 67 -4.90 -1.54 -13.41
C GLN A 67 -4.99 -3.05 -13.75
N ALA A 68 -4.64 -3.43 -14.97
CA ALA A 68 -4.67 -4.83 -15.40
C ALA A 68 -3.80 -5.75 -14.52
N THR A 69 -2.64 -5.27 -14.07
CA THR A 69 -1.76 -6.03 -13.16
C THR A 69 -2.40 -6.18 -11.77
N ILE A 70 -3.07 -5.13 -11.29
CA ILE A 70 -3.77 -5.16 -10.00
C ILE A 70 -4.95 -6.14 -10.06
N GLU A 71 -5.75 -6.10 -11.13
CA GLU A 71 -6.89 -7.00 -11.34
C GLU A 71 -6.47 -8.47 -11.47
N GLU A 72 -5.42 -8.74 -12.24
CA GLU A 72 -4.84 -10.08 -12.36
C GLU A 72 -4.39 -10.59 -10.98
N THR A 73 -3.72 -9.74 -10.20
CA THR A 73 -3.25 -10.09 -8.86
C THR A 73 -4.41 -10.33 -7.88
N PHE A 74 -5.47 -9.51 -7.92
CA PHE A 74 -6.68 -9.76 -7.14
C PHE A 74 -7.35 -11.07 -7.53
N THR A 75 -7.43 -11.37 -8.83
CA THR A 75 -8.00 -12.63 -9.32
C THR A 75 -7.23 -13.82 -8.76
N MET A 76 -5.89 -13.81 -8.87
CA MET A 76 -5.04 -14.86 -8.28
C MET A 76 -5.21 -14.94 -6.75
N ALA A 77 -5.18 -13.79 -6.05
CA ALA A 77 -5.36 -13.72 -4.60
C ALA A 77 -6.66 -14.38 -4.15
N CYS A 78 -7.76 -14.07 -4.84
CA CYS A 78 -9.08 -14.56 -4.48
C CYS A 78 -9.30 -16.03 -4.87
N GLU A 79 -8.74 -16.50 -5.98
CA GLU A 79 -8.80 -17.90 -6.38
C GLU A 79 -8.03 -18.79 -5.40
N ASP A 80 -6.86 -18.34 -4.96
CA ASP A 80 -6.02 -19.11 -4.03
C ASP A 80 -6.42 -18.92 -2.56
N GLY A 81 -7.10 -17.81 -2.23
CA GLY A 81 -7.42 -17.42 -0.85
C GLY A 81 -6.19 -16.95 -0.06
N PHE A 82 -5.24 -16.28 -0.73
CA PHE A 82 -4.00 -15.78 -0.14
C PHE A 82 -3.75 -14.31 -0.49
N SER A 83 -2.59 -13.80 -0.08
CA SER A 83 -2.11 -12.46 -0.38
C SER A 83 -0.89 -12.49 -1.29
N TYR A 84 -0.77 -11.50 -2.16
CA TYR A 84 0.32 -11.34 -3.11
C TYR A 84 0.94 -9.95 -3.03
N ASP A 85 2.25 -9.87 -3.25
CA ASP A 85 2.97 -8.59 -3.39
C ASP A 85 3.18 -8.27 -4.87
N ILE A 86 2.87 -7.03 -5.25
CA ILE A 86 3.24 -6.42 -6.52
C ILE A 86 4.41 -5.47 -6.25
N GLU A 87 5.57 -5.79 -6.83
CA GLU A 87 6.71 -4.87 -6.81
C GLU A 87 6.37 -3.61 -7.60
N ALA A 88 6.14 -2.50 -6.89
CA ALA A 88 5.63 -1.27 -7.51
C ALA A 88 6.76 -0.39 -8.05
N GLY A 89 7.82 -0.19 -7.25
CA GLY A 89 8.97 0.64 -7.62
C GLY A 89 9.64 1.30 -6.42
N TRP A 90 10.35 2.39 -6.67
CA TRP A 90 11.01 3.19 -5.64
C TRP A 90 10.17 4.43 -5.31
N GLY A 91 9.79 4.56 -4.04
CA GLY A 91 9.34 5.83 -3.45
C GLY A 91 10.52 6.77 -3.20
N THR A 92 10.24 7.98 -2.70
CA THR A 92 11.27 9.00 -2.42
C THR A 92 12.31 8.50 -1.41
N TYR A 93 11.90 7.69 -0.44
CA TYR A 93 12.75 7.26 0.67
C TYR A 93 13.11 5.77 0.67
N GLY A 94 12.66 5.00 -0.32
CA GLY A 94 12.97 3.57 -0.37
C GLY A 94 12.04 2.78 -1.30
N PRO A 95 12.20 1.46 -1.36
CA PRO A 95 11.34 0.60 -2.16
C PRO A 95 9.89 0.65 -1.64
N SER A 96 8.96 0.48 -2.56
CA SER A 96 7.52 0.47 -2.30
C SER A 96 6.86 -0.73 -2.94
N VAL A 97 5.84 -1.26 -2.27
CA VAL A 97 5.13 -2.49 -2.65
C VAL A 97 3.64 -2.26 -2.50
N LEU A 98 2.87 -2.78 -3.46
CA LEU A 98 1.42 -2.91 -3.33
C LEU A 98 1.11 -4.36 -2.93
N HIS A 99 0.54 -4.53 -1.74
CA HIS A 99 0.16 -5.83 -1.20
C HIS A 99 -1.33 -6.04 -1.39
N VAL A 100 -1.70 -7.06 -2.17
CA VAL A 100 -3.07 -7.46 -2.45
C VAL A 100 -3.47 -8.58 -1.51
N SER A 101 -4.61 -8.48 -0.85
CA SER A 101 -5.12 -9.53 0.05
C SER A 101 -6.56 -9.88 -0.31
N CYS A 102 -6.84 -11.18 -0.46
CA CYS A 102 -8.19 -11.69 -0.63
C CYS A 102 -8.34 -13.02 0.12
N TYR A 103 -9.15 -13.02 1.17
CA TYR A 103 -9.39 -14.19 2.02
C TYR A 103 -10.88 -14.49 2.09
N GLU A 104 -11.25 -15.77 2.19
CA GLU A 104 -12.66 -16.17 2.30
C GLU A 104 -13.32 -15.51 3.53
N GLY A 105 -14.44 -14.82 3.28
CA GLY A 105 -15.19 -14.11 4.32
C GLY A 105 -14.68 -12.71 4.67
N TYR A 106 -13.67 -12.20 3.97
CA TYR A 106 -13.16 -10.83 4.11
C TYR A 106 -13.26 -10.07 2.79
N GLU A 107 -13.46 -8.76 2.88
CA GLU A 107 -13.42 -7.89 1.69
C GLU A 107 -11.99 -7.84 1.11
N PRO A 108 -11.81 -7.94 -0.21
CA PRO A 108 -10.50 -7.78 -0.84
C PRO A 108 -9.93 -6.38 -0.59
N THR A 109 -8.61 -6.30 -0.35
CA THR A 109 -7.96 -5.02 -0.06
C THR A 109 -6.62 -4.86 -0.75
N LEU A 110 -6.26 -3.61 -1.00
CA LEU A 110 -4.96 -3.18 -1.53
C LEU A 110 -4.21 -2.42 -0.42
N THR A 111 -2.96 -2.76 -0.14
CA THR A 111 -2.16 -2.09 0.89
C THR A 111 -0.88 -1.52 0.29
N LEU A 112 -0.65 -0.21 0.44
CA LEU A 112 0.64 0.40 0.11
C LEU A 112 1.59 0.22 1.30
N LYS A 113 2.76 -0.38 1.05
CA LYS A 113 3.89 -0.43 1.98
C LYS A 113 5.04 0.37 1.41
N ALA A 114 5.48 1.41 2.11
CA ALA A 114 6.57 2.28 1.66
C ALA A 114 7.31 2.94 2.83
N PHE A 115 8.51 3.44 2.56
CA PHE A 115 9.36 4.12 3.54
C PHE A 115 8.99 5.61 3.67
N ASP A 116 9.09 6.14 4.88
CA ASP A 116 9.01 7.58 5.16
C ASP A 116 10.39 8.24 5.25
N GLU A 117 10.41 9.54 5.53
CA GLU A 117 11.61 10.37 5.65
C GLU A 117 12.56 9.97 6.79
N HIS A 118 12.10 9.10 7.69
CA HIS A 118 12.90 8.53 8.77
C HIS A 118 13.39 7.12 8.45
N GLY A 119 13.11 6.61 7.25
CA GLY A 119 13.41 5.24 6.85
C GLY A 119 12.54 4.20 7.55
N LYS A 120 11.38 4.59 8.08
CA LYS A 120 10.40 3.67 8.67
C LYS A 120 9.42 3.21 7.61
N ILE A 121 9.11 1.91 7.61
CA ILE A 121 8.04 1.36 6.77
C ILE A 121 6.71 1.74 7.39
N ASN A 122 5.87 2.39 6.58
CA ASN A 122 4.47 2.63 6.87
C ASN A 122 3.59 1.79 5.94
N GLU A 123 2.37 1.51 6.40
CA GLU A 123 1.40 0.72 5.65
C GLU A 123 0.04 1.42 5.69
N ILE A 124 -0.64 1.51 4.55
CA ILE A 124 -2.03 1.96 4.48
C ILE A 124 -2.83 0.99 3.63
N GLN A 125 -3.96 0.53 4.17
CA GLN A 125 -4.90 -0.34 3.50
C GLN A 125 -6.03 0.48 2.85
N PHE A 126 -6.39 0.09 1.63
CA PHE A 126 -7.45 0.66 0.82
C PHE A 126 -8.42 -0.44 0.38
N PRO A 127 -9.71 -0.14 0.27
CA PRO A 127 -10.67 -0.99 -0.42
C PRO A 127 -10.33 -1.12 -1.92
N GLN A 128 -10.86 -2.16 -2.56
CA GLN A 128 -10.64 -2.44 -4.00
C GLN A 128 -11.19 -1.34 -4.92
N ASP A 129 -12.19 -0.57 -4.46
CA ASP A 129 -12.78 0.55 -5.21
C ASP A 129 -11.93 1.84 -5.14
N TYR A 130 -10.74 1.76 -4.55
CA TYR A 130 -9.82 2.88 -4.35
C TYR A 130 -10.41 4.06 -3.56
N SER A 131 -11.47 3.83 -2.78
CA SER A 131 -11.96 4.86 -1.86
C SER A 131 -10.82 5.27 -0.90
N PRO A 132 -10.63 6.58 -0.65
CA PRO A 132 -9.55 7.05 0.21
C PRO A 132 -9.58 6.38 1.58
N ALA A 133 -8.40 5.99 2.08
CA ALA A 133 -8.29 5.43 3.41
C ALA A 133 -8.75 6.47 4.43
N MET A 134 -9.89 6.22 5.07
CA MET A 134 -10.34 7.07 6.16
C MET A 134 -9.50 6.78 7.41
N PRO A 135 -9.27 7.79 8.28
CA PRO A 135 -8.72 7.51 9.60
C PRO A 135 -9.61 6.47 10.25
N ALA A 136 -9.01 5.42 10.84
CA ALA A 136 -9.77 4.41 11.57
C ALA A 136 -10.64 5.14 12.61
N VAL A 137 -11.95 5.20 12.37
CA VAL A 137 -12.90 5.66 13.38
C VAL A 137 -12.79 4.62 14.48
N ALA A 138 -12.27 5.01 15.64
CA ALA A 138 -12.19 4.12 16.79
C ALA A 138 -13.56 3.44 16.94
N PRO A 139 -13.62 2.09 16.97
CA PRO A 139 -14.90 1.40 17.00
C PRO A 139 -15.70 1.93 18.19
N ALA A 140 -16.91 2.43 17.94
CA ALA A 140 -17.84 2.75 19.00
C ALA A 140 -17.94 1.49 19.86
N THR A 141 -17.56 1.61 21.13
CA THR A 141 -17.48 0.50 22.08
C THR A 141 -18.83 -0.20 22.17
N SER A 142 -19.04 -1.27 21.38
CA SER A 142 -20.12 -2.20 21.64
C SER A 142 -19.82 -2.80 23.00
N THR A 143 -20.67 -2.53 23.99
CA THR A 143 -20.54 -3.08 25.33
C THR A 143 -20.53 -4.60 25.22
N ALA A 144 -19.34 -5.21 25.31
CA ALA A 144 -19.18 -6.65 25.21
C ALA A 144 -19.88 -7.32 26.40
N VAL A 145 -20.77 -8.27 26.11
CA VAL A 145 -21.31 -9.20 27.10
C VAL A 145 -20.13 -10.05 27.60
N PRO A 146 -19.91 -10.18 28.93
CA PRO A 146 -18.75 -10.88 29.45
C PRO A 146 -18.80 -12.38 29.10
N THR A 147 -17.90 -12.81 28.24
CA THR A 147 -17.66 -14.22 27.93
C THR A 147 -16.87 -14.87 29.08
N THR A 148 -17.31 -16.03 29.54
CA THR A 148 -16.67 -16.79 30.63
C THR A 148 -15.22 -17.14 30.30
N THR A 149 -14.30 -16.68 31.14
CA THR A 149 -12.86 -16.97 31.07
C THR A 149 -12.60 -18.48 31.14
N VAL A 150 -12.02 -19.03 30.08
CA VAL A 150 -11.57 -20.43 30.04
C VAL A 150 -10.30 -20.55 30.91
N VAL A 151 -10.25 -21.56 31.77
CA VAL A 151 -9.11 -21.86 32.64
C VAL A 151 -7.90 -22.22 31.76
N PRO A 152 -6.69 -21.65 32.01
CA PRO A 152 -5.52 -21.95 31.20
C PRO A 152 -5.08 -23.41 31.40
N THR A 153 -5.02 -24.16 30.30
CA THR A 153 -4.44 -25.50 30.25
C THR A 153 -2.92 -25.40 30.28
N ASN A 154 -2.27 -26.24 31.08
CA ASN A 154 -0.80 -26.25 31.24
C ASN A 154 -0.08 -26.36 29.89
N THR A 155 0.73 -25.34 29.57
CA THR A 155 1.64 -25.34 28.42
C THR A 155 2.68 -26.45 28.59
N PRO A 156 2.87 -27.35 27.61
CA PRO A 156 3.93 -28.34 27.65
C PRO A 156 5.31 -27.68 27.72
N ALA A 157 6.24 -28.28 28.46
CA ALA A 157 7.62 -27.81 28.55
C ALA A 157 8.32 -27.86 27.17
N PRO A 158 9.18 -26.87 26.85
CA PRO A 158 9.88 -26.82 25.57
C PRO A 158 10.81 -28.04 25.41
N THR A 159 10.71 -28.70 24.26
CA THR A 159 11.59 -29.82 23.90
C THR A 159 12.91 -29.28 23.36
N ASN A 160 14.03 -29.88 23.75
CA ASN A 160 15.36 -29.42 23.34
C ASN A 160 15.51 -29.45 21.81
N THR A 161 15.85 -28.31 21.23
CA THR A 161 16.22 -28.17 19.82
C THR A 161 17.49 -29.00 19.53
N PRO A 162 17.52 -29.85 18.50
CA PRO A 162 18.72 -30.56 18.10
C PRO A 162 19.87 -29.60 17.74
N ALA A 163 21.10 -29.99 18.06
CA ALA A 163 22.29 -29.24 17.69
C ALA A 163 22.45 -29.19 16.14
N PRO A 164 22.97 -28.07 15.59
CA PRO A 164 23.18 -27.95 14.15
C PRO A 164 24.16 -29.01 13.65
N THR A 165 23.78 -29.67 12.56
CA THR A 165 24.65 -30.64 11.87
C THR A 165 25.62 -29.88 10.97
N ASN A 166 26.89 -30.28 10.95
CA ASN A 166 27.90 -29.63 10.11
C ASN A 166 27.53 -29.75 8.63
N THR A 167 27.44 -28.60 7.95
CA THR A 167 27.28 -28.52 6.49
C THR A 167 28.55 -29.05 5.81
N PRO A 168 28.44 -29.95 4.82
CA PRO A 168 29.60 -30.41 4.07
C PRO A 168 30.27 -29.25 3.33
N VAL A 169 31.61 -29.26 3.32
CA VAL A 169 32.44 -28.29 2.59
C VAL A 169 32.26 -28.51 1.07
N PRO A 170 32.07 -27.46 0.26
CA PRO A 170 31.92 -27.60 -1.18
C PRO A 170 33.18 -28.16 -1.83
N THR A 171 33.02 -29.21 -2.62
CA THR A 171 34.07 -29.80 -3.45
C THR A 171 34.39 -28.87 -4.62
N ASN A 172 35.66 -28.49 -4.79
CA ASN A 172 36.10 -27.70 -5.93
C ASN A 172 35.76 -28.41 -7.24
N THR A 173 35.00 -27.73 -8.10
CA THR A 173 34.73 -28.21 -9.47
C THR A 173 35.99 -27.99 -10.31
N PRO A 174 36.49 -28.99 -11.06
CA PRO A 174 37.65 -28.81 -11.92
C PRO A 174 37.36 -27.80 -13.03
N THR A 175 38.31 -26.89 -13.26
CA THR A 175 38.26 -25.90 -14.34
C THR A 175 38.20 -26.61 -15.70
N PRO A 176 37.31 -26.21 -16.62
CA PRO A 176 37.27 -26.77 -17.96
C PRO A 176 38.58 -26.49 -18.71
N PRO A 177 39.02 -27.40 -19.60
CA PRO A 177 40.19 -27.19 -20.43
C PRO A 177 40.01 -25.97 -21.37
N PRO A 178 41.10 -25.28 -21.75
CA PRO A 178 41.03 -24.13 -22.64
C PRO A 178 40.41 -24.53 -23.98
N SER A 179 39.37 -23.80 -24.37
CA SER A 179 38.72 -23.95 -25.67
C SER A 179 39.68 -23.54 -26.79
N THR A 180 40.09 -24.50 -27.61
CA THR A 180 40.89 -24.21 -28.82
C THR A 180 39.99 -23.56 -29.85
N CYS A 181 40.18 -22.27 -30.10
CA CYS A 181 39.58 -21.55 -31.22
C CYS A 181 40.03 -22.22 -32.53
N PRO A 182 39.13 -22.77 -33.36
CA PRO A 182 39.52 -23.28 -34.66
C PRO A 182 39.88 -22.09 -35.55
N THR A 183 41.15 -22.02 -35.95
CA THR A 183 41.64 -21.16 -37.03
C THR A 183 41.04 -21.63 -38.36
N SER A 184 39.80 -21.23 -38.63
CA SER A 184 39.24 -21.21 -39.98
C SER A 184 38.93 -19.77 -40.33
N LEU A 185 39.47 -19.33 -41.46
CA LEU A 185 39.57 -17.94 -41.87
C LEU A 185 38.22 -17.19 -41.84
N THR A 186 38.33 -15.90 -41.52
CA THR A 186 37.32 -14.83 -41.68
C THR A 186 36.11 -14.84 -40.75
N MET A 187 36.33 -14.53 -39.47
CA MET A 187 35.37 -13.66 -38.77
C MET A 187 36.05 -12.90 -37.63
N ILE A 188 35.97 -11.57 -37.70
CA ILE A 188 36.56 -10.62 -36.74
C ILE A 188 35.56 -10.47 -35.57
N CYS A 189 35.96 -10.82 -34.35
CA CYS A 189 35.29 -10.34 -33.13
C CYS A 189 35.86 -8.96 -32.76
N ILE A 190 34.99 -7.96 -32.60
CA ILE A 190 35.30 -6.61 -32.09
C ILE A 190 34.82 -6.57 -30.62
N PRO A 191 35.58 -5.91 -29.69
CA PRO A 191 35.34 -5.93 -28.24
C PRO A 191 33.99 -5.40 -27.80
#